data_AF-A0A0D2HQN2-F1
#
_entry.id   AF-A0A0D2HQN2-F1
#
_cell.length_a   1.000
_cell.length_b   1.000
_cell.length_c   1.000
_cell.angle_alpha   90.00
_cell.angle_beta   90.00
_cell.angle_gamma   90.00
#
_symmetry.space_group_name_H-M   'P 1'
#
loop_
_entity.id
_entity.type
_entity.pdbx_description
1 polymer ?
#
loop_
_entity_poly.entity_id
_entity_poly.type
_entity_poly.pdbx_seq_one_letter_code
_entity_poly.pdbx_strand_id
1 'polypeptide(L)'
;MPELTDAYYGKVKKAVYKDGALNLKTKRFLSLAIAVQSGCKDCMISQTEKALSLGATVEEIFEVCSVAVSMGGTLAWSQALVVAQYLAEKDLIS
;
A
#
# COMPACT_ATOMS: atom_id res chain seq x y z
N MET A 1 10.85 19.01 11.63
CA MET A 1 9.73 19.32 12.54
C MET A 1 9.51 18.15 13.51
N PRO A 2 10.37 18.00 14.55
CA PRO A 2 10.38 16.79 15.38
C PRO A 2 9.05 16.50 16.09
N GLU A 3 8.41 17.52 16.66
CA GLU A 3 7.11 17.37 17.33
C GLU A 3 6.00 16.89 16.40
N LEU A 4 5.94 17.45 15.17
CA LEU A 4 4.98 17.02 14.16
C LEU A 4 5.23 15.56 13.73
N THR A 5 6.49 15.16 13.61
CA THR A 5 6.87 13.79 13.25
C THR A 5 6.39 12.80 14.33
N ASP A 6 6.58 13.09 15.61
CA ASP A 6 6.10 12.21 16.70
C ASP A 6 4.57 12.10 16.70
N ALA A 7 3.87 13.23 16.58
CA ALA A 7 2.42 13.27 16.58
C ALA A 7 1.85 12.48 15.38
N TYR A 8 2.32 12.78 14.16
CA TYR A 8 1.74 12.23 12.93
C TYR A 8 2.28 10.82 12.60
N TYR A 9 3.60 10.62 12.60
CA TYR A 9 4.19 9.33 12.22
C TYR A 9 4.36 8.38 13.40
N GLY A 10 4.36 8.86 14.64
CA GLY A 10 4.40 8.04 15.85
C GLY A 10 3.01 7.60 16.30
N LYS A 11 2.25 8.53 16.88
CA LYS A 11 0.98 8.21 17.57
C LYS A 11 -0.11 7.70 16.62
N VAL A 12 -0.35 8.39 15.50
CA VAL A 12 -1.40 7.99 14.53
C VAL A 12 -1.09 6.63 13.93
N LYS A 13 0.15 6.40 13.45
CA LYS A 13 0.52 5.07 12.91
C LYS A 13 0.35 3.95 13.93
N LYS A 14 0.77 4.15 15.19
CA LYS A 14 0.61 3.14 16.25
C LYS A 14 -0.85 2.81 16.54
N ALA A 15 -1.74 3.80 16.49
CA ALA A 15 -3.16 3.59 16.70
C ALA A 15 -3.83 2.81 15.55
N VAL A 16 -3.46 3.14 14.30
CA VAL A 16 -4.07 2.55 13.10
C VAL A 16 -3.50 1.16 12.78
N TYR A 17 -2.18 1.03 12.76
CA TYR A 17 -1.45 -0.14 12.28
C TYR A 17 -1.11 -1.13 13.40
N LYS A 18 -2.16 -1.70 13.97
CA LYS A 18 -2.16 -2.85 14.88
C LYS A 18 -3.33 -3.77 14.54
N ASP A 19 -3.30 -5.02 14.95
CA ASP A 19 -4.46 -5.91 14.79
C ASP A 19 -5.68 -5.42 15.58
N GLY A 20 -6.86 -5.79 15.08
CA GLY A 20 -8.17 -5.45 15.65
C GLY A 20 -9.25 -6.17 14.85
N ALA A 21 -10.39 -5.51 14.60
CA ALA A 21 -11.45 -6.07 13.74
C ALA A 21 -10.98 -6.38 12.31
N LEU A 22 -9.99 -5.62 11.81
CA LEU A 22 -9.21 -5.96 10.63
C LEU A 22 -7.78 -6.24 11.05
N ASN A 23 -7.21 -7.32 10.52
CA ASN A 23 -5.80 -7.62 10.74
C ASN A 23 -4.90 -6.57 10.05
N LEU A 24 -3.64 -6.53 10.47
CA LEU A 24 -2.68 -5.53 10.01
C LEU A 24 -2.42 -5.61 8.50
N LYS A 25 -2.39 -6.81 7.92
CA LYS A 25 -2.19 -7.03 6.47
C LYS A 25 -3.32 -6.41 5.67
N THR A 26 -4.57 -6.66 6.06
CA THR A 26 -5.75 -6.06 5.44
C THR A 26 -5.72 -4.53 5.53
N LYS A 27 -5.27 -3.96 6.65
CA LYS A 27 -5.11 -2.50 6.76
C LYS A 27 -4.05 -1.94 5.79
N ARG A 28 -2.99 -2.70 5.49
CA ARG A 28 -2.01 -2.33 4.46
C ARG A 28 -2.61 -2.40 3.05
N PHE A 29 -3.42 -3.40 2.76
CA PHE A 29 -4.16 -3.49 1.49
C PHE A 29 -5.06 -2.28 1.27
N LEU A 30 -5.85 -1.89 2.27
CA LEU A 30 -6.67 -0.68 2.18
C LEU A 30 -5.83 0.57 1.94
N SER A 31 -4.70 0.68 2.64
CA SER A 31 -3.79 1.82 2.50
C SER A 31 -3.12 1.87 1.12
N LEU A 32 -2.81 0.71 0.53
CA LEU A 32 -2.29 0.60 -0.83
C LEU A 32 -3.33 1.03 -1.86
N ALA A 33 -4.58 0.55 -1.76
CA ALA A 33 -5.65 0.98 -2.66
C ALA A 33 -5.88 2.50 -2.61
N ILE A 34 -5.86 3.08 -1.40
CA ILE A 34 -5.95 4.55 -1.22
C ILE A 34 -4.74 5.25 -1.84
N ALA A 35 -3.52 4.71 -1.66
CA ALA A 35 -2.31 5.28 -2.25
C ALA A 35 -2.36 5.30 -3.79
N VAL A 36 -2.86 4.21 -4.41
CA VAL A 36 -3.10 4.11 -5.85
C VAL A 36 -4.08 5.19 -6.30
N GLN A 37 -5.22 5.33 -5.61
CA GLN A 37 -6.22 6.35 -5.96
C GLN A 37 -5.75 7.78 -5.71
N SER A 38 -4.86 7.99 -4.74
CA SER A 38 -4.30 9.31 -4.44
C SER A 38 -3.11 9.67 -5.33
N GLY A 39 -2.61 8.74 -6.15
CA GLY A 39 -1.41 8.94 -6.98
C GLY A 39 -0.12 9.15 -6.17
N CYS A 40 -0.08 8.69 -4.91
CA CYS A 40 1.09 8.88 -4.05
C CYS A 40 2.11 7.75 -4.27
N LYS A 41 3.11 7.99 -5.13
CA LYS A 41 4.17 7.01 -5.47
C LYS A 41 4.85 6.40 -4.23
N ASP A 42 5.34 7.23 -3.33
CA ASP A 42 6.05 6.76 -2.13
C ASP A 42 5.11 5.99 -1.20
N CYS A 43 3.84 6.38 -1.14
CA CYS A 43 2.83 5.65 -0.38
C CYS A 43 2.59 4.27 -0.98
N MET A 44 2.47 4.15 -2.31
CA MET A 44 2.27 2.86 -2.99
C MET A 44 3.41 1.91 -2.66
N ILE A 45 4.66 2.34 -2.91
CA ILE A 45 5.87 1.55 -2.60
C ILE A 45 5.90 1.17 -1.11
N SER A 46 5.69 2.14 -0.23
CA SER A 46 5.82 1.92 1.22
C SER A 46 4.69 1.06 1.80
N GLN A 47 3.50 1.01 1.20
CA GLN A 47 2.43 0.11 1.65
C GLN A 47 2.59 -1.29 1.05
N THR A 48 3.07 -1.40 -0.19
CA THR A 48 3.43 -2.69 -0.79
C THR A 48 4.54 -3.39 0.02
N GLU A 49 5.67 -2.72 0.29
CA GLU A 49 6.77 -3.29 1.10
C GLU A 49 6.27 -3.79 2.48
N LYS A 50 5.42 -2.99 3.14
CA LYS A 50 4.89 -3.35 4.47
C LYS A 50 3.88 -4.49 4.40
N ALA A 51 3.10 -4.59 3.34
CA ALA A 51 2.20 -5.72 3.14
C ALA A 51 2.99 -7.01 2.88
N LEU A 52 4.01 -6.96 2.02
CA LEU A 52 4.92 -8.08 1.75
C LEU A 52 5.63 -8.54 3.05
N SER A 53 6.10 -7.58 3.86
CA SER A 53 6.72 -7.88 5.17
C SER A 53 5.78 -8.56 6.17
N LEU A 54 4.46 -8.51 5.92
CA LEU A 54 3.43 -9.19 6.71
C LEU A 54 2.97 -10.50 6.05
N GLY A 55 3.71 -10.99 5.05
CA GLY A 55 3.38 -12.21 4.31
C GLY A 55 2.28 -12.04 3.27
N ALA A 56 2.09 -10.84 2.73
CA ALA A 56 1.26 -10.69 1.54
C ALA A 56 1.92 -11.36 0.33
N THR A 57 1.13 -12.03 -0.50
CA THR A 57 1.63 -12.55 -1.79
C THR A 57 1.54 -11.48 -2.88
N VAL A 58 2.26 -11.68 -3.98
CA VAL A 58 2.19 -10.78 -5.15
C VAL A 58 0.77 -10.77 -5.72
N GLU A 59 0.10 -11.92 -5.74
CA GLU A 59 -1.28 -12.07 -6.19
C GLU A 59 -2.23 -11.23 -5.33
N GLU A 60 -2.10 -11.26 -4.01
CA GLU A 60 -2.90 -10.42 -3.11
C GLU A 60 -2.65 -8.92 -3.37
N ILE A 61 -1.41 -8.52 -3.63
CA ILE A 61 -1.08 -7.12 -3.98
C ILE A 61 -1.73 -6.71 -5.30
N PHE A 62 -1.66 -7.56 -6.33
CA PHE A 62 -2.29 -7.27 -7.60
C PHE A 62 -3.81 -7.26 -7.51
N GLU A 63 -4.43 -8.11 -6.70
CA GLU A 63 -5.87 -8.08 -6.47
C GLU A 63 -6.31 -6.76 -5.83
N VAL A 64 -5.54 -6.23 -4.89
CA VAL A 64 -5.77 -4.88 -4.31
C VAL A 64 -5.65 -3.80 -5.38
N CYS A 65 -4.65 -3.88 -6.25
CA CYS A 65 -4.51 -2.97 -7.39
C CYS A 65 -5.71 -3.10 -8.36
N SER A 66 -6.19 -4.30 -8.65
CA SER A 66 -7.36 -4.53 -9.50
C SER A 66 -8.63 -3.90 -8.93
N VAL A 67 -8.84 -3.98 -7.61
CA VAL A 67 -9.95 -3.29 -6.93
C VAL A 67 -9.81 -1.78 -7.08
N ALA A 68 -8.61 -1.22 -6.88
CA ALA A 68 -8.37 0.21 -7.08
C ALA A 68 -8.60 0.64 -8.53
N VAL A 69 -8.18 -0.17 -9.50
CA VAL A 69 -8.39 0.05 -10.95
C VAL A 69 -9.88 0.01 -11.31
N SER A 70 -10.64 -0.93 -10.75
CA SER A 70 -12.10 -0.99 -10.96
C SER A 70 -12.80 0.30 -10.56
N MET A 71 -12.30 0.99 -9.53
CA MET A 71 -12.87 2.25 -9.03
C MET A 71 -12.29 3.50 -9.70
N GLY A 72 -11.02 3.48 -10.14
CA GLY A 72 -10.32 4.66 -10.67
C GLY A 72 -10.04 4.66 -12.17
N GLY A 73 -10.37 3.58 -12.88
CA GLY A 73 -10.17 3.43 -14.32
C GLY A 73 -8.71 3.59 -14.75
N THR A 74 -8.49 4.23 -15.89
CA THR A 74 -7.16 4.37 -16.53
C THR A 74 -6.14 5.11 -15.66
N LEU A 75 -6.59 6.04 -14.81
CA LEU A 75 -5.69 6.75 -13.90
C LEU A 75 -5.12 5.80 -12.85
N ALA A 76 -5.98 5.02 -12.19
CA ALA A 76 -5.56 3.99 -11.25
C ALA A 76 -4.70 2.91 -11.91
N TRP A 77 -5.00 2.55 -13.17
CA TRP A 77 -4.18 1.61 -13.94
C TRP A 77 -2.74 2.10 -14.07
N SER A 78 -2.55 3.36 -14.48
CA SER A 78 -1.22 3.97 -14.57
C SER A 78 -0.48 3.94 -13.23
N GLN A 79 -1.17 4.19 -12.11
CA GLN A 79 -0.58 4.11 -10.78
C GLN A 79 -0.25 2.68 -10.36
N ALA A 80 -1.07 1.69 -10.73
CA ALA A 80 -0.80 0.27 -10.46
C ALA A 80 0.48 -0.22 -11.15
N LEU A 81 0.87 0.35 -12.30
CA LEU A 81 2.15 0.04 -12.96
C LEU A 81 3.36 0.42 -12.10
N VAL A 82 3.25 1.43 -11.24
CA VAL A 82 4.31 1.78 -10.28
C VAL A 82 4.52 0.66 -9.26
N VAL A 83 3.42 0.03 -8.82
CA VAL A 83 3.49 -1.12 -7.92
C VAL A 83 4.11 -2.32 -8.64
N ALA A 84 3.69 -2.59 -9.87
CA ALA A 84 4.28 -3.66 -10.69
C ALA A 84 5.78 -3.45 -10.91
N GLN A 85 6.20 -2.24 -11.28
CA GLN A 85 7.61 -1.90 -11.46
C GLN A 85 8.42 -2.14 -10.19
N TYR A 86 7.89 -1.71 -9.03
CA TYR A 86 8.54 -1.95 -7.74
C TYR A 86 8.67 -3.45 -7.40
N LEU A 87 7.65 -4.26 -7.73
CA LEU A 87 7.71 -5.72 -7.55
C LEU A 87 8.73 -6.36 -8.48
N ALA A 88 8.85 -5.88 -9.72
CA ALA A 88 9.87 -6.34 -10.67
C ALA A 88 11.30 -5.98 -10.21
N GLU A 89 11.50 -4.77 -9.67
CA GLU A 89 12.77 -4.34 -9.05
C GLU A 89 13.18 -5.17 -7.83
N LYS A 90 12.23 -5.87 -7.21
CA LYS A 90 12.44 -6.80 -6.10
C LYS A 90 12.59 -8.26 -6.55
N ASP A 91 12.65 -8.51 -7.86
CA ASP A 91 12.70 -9.84 -8.48
C ASP A 91 11.52 -10.74 -8.07
N LEU A 92 10.37 -10.16 -7.74
CA LEU A 92 9.16 -10.89 -7.32
C LEU A 92 8.28 -11.26 -8.51
N ILE A 93 8.46 -10.59 -9.65
CA ILE A 93 7.77 -10.83 -10.92
C ILE A 93 8.72 -10.58 -12.09
N SER A 94 8.41 -11.18 -13.25
CA SER A 94 9.14 -11.03 -14.51
C SER A 94 8.59 -9.94 -15.40
#